data_AF-A0A1Y3X7U1-F1
#
_entry.id   AF-A0A1Y3X7U1-F1
#
_cell.length_a   1.000
_cell.length_b   1.000
_cell.length_c   1.000
_cell.angle_alpha   90.00
_cell.angle_beta   90.00
_cell.angle_gamma   90.00
#
_symmetry.space_group_name_H-M   'P 1'
#
loop_
_entity.id
_entity.type
_entity.pdbx_description
1 polymer ?
#
loop_
_entity_poly.entity_id
_entity_poly.type
_entity_poly.pdbx_seq_one_letter_code
_entity_poly.pdbx_strand_id
1 'polypeptide(L)'
;MQKIPFFHQLIASGFGSGYSPVAPGTAGALLAMLVWWGYASLLDYVFIQVITASLVVVFTVLGVWSAGVSEKYWGADPSRVVIDEMVGTWIALLAVPAHGHWGYMVAAFLLFRFFDILKPLGIRKMERFRGGYGIMADDILSGIYGLIVIYFYRWIVT
;
A
#
# COMPACT_ATOMS: atom_id res chain seq x y z
N MET A 1 -0.16 -26.78 -14.46
CA MET A 1 -0.27 -25.83 -13.34
C MET A 1 -1.63 -25.17 -13.41
N GLN A 2 -2.44 -25.21 -12.35
CA GLN A 2 -3.74 -24.52 -12.35
C GLN A 2 -3.50 -23.00 -12.43
N LYS A 3 -4.26 -22.31 -13.28
CA LYS A 3 -4.23 -20.85 -13.38
C LYS A 3 -5.06 -20.27 -12.24
N ILE A 4 -4.54 -19.24 -11.59
CA ILE A 4 -5.29 -18.45 -10.60
C ILE A 4 -6.52 -17.81 -11.26
N PRO A 5 -7.67 -17.69 -10.57
CA PRO A 5 -8.82 -16.95 -11.10
C PRO A 5 -8.46 -15.49 -11.38
N PHE A 6 -8.95 -14.95 -12.49
CA PHE A 6 -8.61 -13.61 -12.98
C PHE A 6 -8.81 -12.51 -11.94
N PHE A 7 -9.92 -12.56 -11.19
CA PHE A 7 -10.20 -11.56 -10.15
C PHE A 7 -9.10 -11.50 -9.09
N HIS A 8 -8.69 -12.65 -8.54
CA HIS A 8 -7.61 -12.70 -7.55
C HIS A 8 -6.27 -12.30 -8.15
N GLN A 9 -6.01 -12.69 -9.39
CA GLN A 9 -4.81 -12.27 -10.10
C GLN A 9 -4.74 -10.74 -10.21
N LEU A 10 -5.83 -10.10 -10.64
CA LEU A 10 -5.89 -8.66 -10.83
C LEU A 10 -5.68 -7.91 -9.52
N ILE A 11 -6.37 -8.33 -8.45
CA ILE A 11 -6.25 -7.69 -7.14
C ILE A 11 -4.87 -7.93 -6.54
N ALA A 12 -4.44 -9.19 -6.41
CA ALA A 12 -3.19 -9.53 -5.74
C ALA A 12 -1.98 -8.89 -6.45
N SER A 13 -1.98 -8.86 -7.79
CA SER A 13 -0.89 -8.23 -8.55
C SER A 13 -0.93 -6.70 -8.61
N GLY A 14 -1.82 -6.05 -7.87
CA GLY A 14 -1.97 -4.59 -7.91
C GLY A 14 -2.23 -4.08 -9.33
N PHE A 15 -3.25 -4.66 -9.99
CA PHE A 15 -3.63 -4.34 -11.37
C PHE A 15 -2.53 -4.59 -12.40
N GLY A 16 -1.68 -5.59 -12.15
CA GLY A 16 -0.60 -6.01 -13.03
C GLY A 16 0.76 -5.36 -12.76
N SER A 17 0.84 -4.39 -11.83
CA SER A 17 2.12 -3.79 -11.41
C SER A 17 3.09 -4.81 -10.80
N GLY A 18 2.56 -5.84 -10.14
CA GLY A 18 3.33 -6.96 -9.58
C GLY A 18 4.02 -7.84 -10.62
N TYR A 19 3.75 -7.65 -11.91
CA TYR A 19 4.50 -8.28 -13.01
C TYR A 19 5.71 -7.49 -13.47
N SER A 20 6.02 -6.35 -12.83
CA SER A 20 7.25 -5.62 -13.12
C SER A 20 8.47 -6.55 -13.00
N PRO A 21 9.38 -6.57 -13.99
CA PRO A 21 10.59 -7.39 -13.91
C PRO A 21 11.59 -6.87 -12.88
N VAL A 22 11.43 -5.61 -12.44
CA VAL A 22 12.33 -4.94 -11.49
C VAL A 22 11.50 -4.38 -10.34
N ALA A 23 11.85 -4.78 -9.12
CA ALA A 23 11.23 -4.34 -7.87
C ALA A 23 9.69 -4.25 -7.94
N PRO A 24 8.97 -5.39 -8.05
CA PRO A 24 7.51 -5.43 -8.13
C PRO A 24 6.80 -4.60 -7.05
N GLY A 25 7.25 -4.69 -5.80
CA GLY A 25 6.70 -3.91 -4.69
C GLY A 25 6.76 -2.41 -4.93
N THR A 26 7.92 -1.91 -5.40
CA THR A 26 8.08 -0.50 -5.77
C THR A 26 7.15 -0.10 -6.92
N ALA A 27 6.92 -0.99 -7.90
CA ALA A 27 5.99 -0.72 -8.99
C ALA A 27 4.53 -0.63 -8.49
N GLY A 28 4.14 -1.49 -7.55
CA GLY A 28 2.83 -1.43 -6.88
C GLY A 28 2.64 -0.15 -6.08
N ALA A 29 3.60 0.18 -5.23
CA ALA A 29 3.60 1.41 -4.44
C ALA A 29 3.58 2.67 -5.32
N LEU A 30 4.37 2.69 -6.40
CA LEU A 30 4.40 3.82 -7.34
C LEU A 30 3.07 3.98 -8.06
N LEU A 31 2.46 2.87 -8.51
CA LEU A 31 1.14 2.90 -9.13
C LEU A 31 0.09 3.43 -8.15
N ALA A 32 0.11 3.02 -6.88
CA ALA A 32 -0.79 3.53 -5.86
C ALA A 32 -0.65 5.04 -5.65
N MET A 33 0.59 5.55 -5.61
CA MET A 33 0.88 6.99 -5.54
C MET A 33 0.36 7.73 -6.77
N LEU A 34 0.55 7.18 -7.98
CA LEU A 34 0.06 7.80 -9.23
C LEU A 34 -1.47 7.81 -9.31
N VAL A 35 -2.13 6.74 -8.87
CA VAL A 35 -3.60 6.69 -8.75
C VAL A 35 -4.09 7.77 -7.79
N TRP A 36 -3.45 7.89 -6.62
CA TRP A 36 -3.74 8.95 -5.66
C TRP A 36 -3.58 10.34 -6.26
N TRP A 37 -2.45 10.58 -6.91
CA TRP A 37 -2.16 11.86 -7.57
C TRP A 37 -3.20 12.22 -8.64
N GLY A 38 -3.67 11.23 -9.41
CA GLY A 38 -4.66 11.42 -10.45
C GLY A 38 -5.97 12.00 -9.93
N TYR A 39 -6.56 11.43 -8.88
CA TYR A 39 -7.80 11.99 -8.30
C TYR A 39 -7.54 13.19 -7.39
N ALA A 40 -6.38 13.27 -6.73
CA ALA A 40 -6.01 14.42 -5.91
C ALA A 40 -5.82 15.70 -6.71
N SER A 41 -5.52 15.58 -8.01
CA SER A 41 -5.41 16.73 -8.93
C SER A 41 -6.76 17.26 -9.40
N LEU A 42 -7.86 16.56 -9.13
CA LEU A 42 -9.20 16.85 -9.68
C LEU A 42 -10.25 17.14 -8.60
N LEU A 43 -10.01 16.73 -7.36
CA LEU A 43 -11.00 16.72 -6.28
C LEU A 43 -10.58 17.63 -5.13
N ASP A 44 -11.55 18.03 -4.31
CA ASP A 44 -11.26 18.76 -3.08
C ASP A 44 -10.67 17.82 -1.99
N TYR A 45 -10.12 18.44 -0.94
CA TYR A 45 -9.44 17.70 0.13
C TYR A 45 -10.34 16.67 0.82
N VAL A 46 -11.62 16.97 1.01
CA VAL A 46 -12.54 16.06 1.71
C VAL A 46 -12.80 14.82 0.86
N PHE A 47 -13.08 14.98 -0.43
CA PHE A 47 -13.25 13.85 -1.34
C PHE A 47 -11.98 13.03 -1.50
N ILE A 48 -10.80 13.66 -1.56
CA ILE A 48 -9.52 12.96 -1.58
C ILE A 48 -9.39 12.03 -0.37
N GLN A 49 -9.65 12.55 0.84
CA GLN A 49 -9.55 11.77 2.07
C GLN A 49 -10.56 10.62 2.12
N VAL A 50 -11.82 10.89 1.75
CA VAL A 50 -12.89 9.87 1.70
C VAL A 50 -12.54 8.76 0.71
N ILE A 51 -12.09 9.10 -0.50
CA ILE A 51 -11.70 8.12 -1.52
C ILE A 51 -10.50 7.32 -1.05
N THR A 52 -9.45 7.98 -0.55
CA THR A 52 -8.24 7.30 -0.06
C THR A 52 -8.58 6.31 1.05
N ALA A 53 -9.37 6.73 2.06
CA ALA A 53 -9.79 5.88 3.16
C ALA A 53 -10.66 4.71 2.68
N SER A 54 -11.55 4.95 1.71
CA SER A 54 -12.39 3.91 1.11
C SER A 54 -11.54 2.88 0.36
N LEU A 55 -10.54 3.32 -0.41
CA LEU A 55 -9.60 2.44 -1.10
C LEU A 55 -8.83 1.58 -0.10
N VAL A 56 -8.29 2.18 0.98
CA VAL A 56 -7.59 1.44 2.04
C VAL A 56 -8.49 0.33 2.62
N VAL A 57 -9.72 0.65 3.02
CA VAL A 57 -10.63 -0.35 3.61
C VAL A 57 -10.97 -1.46 2.62
N VAL A 58 -11.40 -1.09 1.41
CA VAL A 58 -11.82 -2.06 0.38
C VAL A 58 -10.67 -2.97 -0.02
N PHE A 59 -9.50 -2.40 -0.34
CA PHE A 59 -8.35 -3.19 -0.79
C PHE A 59 -7.61 -3.90 0.33
N THR A 60 -7.78 -3.50 1.59
CA THR A 60 -7.35 -4.34 2.72
C THR A 60 -8.13 -5.66 2.73
N VAL A 61 -9.47 -5.59 2.67
CA VAL A 61 -10.33 -6.79 2.69
C VAL A 61 -10.09 -7.65 1.45
N LEU A 62 -10.10 -7.05 0.26
CA LEU A 62 -9.85 -7.77 -1.00
C LEU A 62 -8.42 -8.29 -1.10
N GLY A 63 -7.45 -7.56 -0.55
CA GLY A 63 -6.04 -7.90 -0.51
C GLY A 63 -5.79 -9.13 0.36
N VAL A 64 -6.27 -9.14 1.61
CA VAL A 64 -6.16 -10.31 2.50
C VAL A 64 -6.75 -11.56 1.85
N TRP A 65 -7.92 -11.43 1.22
CA TRP A 65 -8.56 -12.55 0.56
C TRP A 65 -7.76 -13.02 -0.67
N SER A 66 -7.41 -12.10 -1.57
CA SER A 66 -6.74 -12.44 -2.83
C SER A 66 -5.31 -12.90 -2.63
N ALA A 67 -4.57 -12.32 -1.69
CA ALA A 67 -3.24 -12.75 -1.29
C ALA A 67 -3.27 -14.19 -0.76
N GLY A 68 -4.19 -14.51 0.17
CA GLY A 68 -4.33 -15.88 0.69
C GLY A 68 -4.78 -16.92 -0.34
N VAL A 69 -5.55 -16.51 -1.35
CA VAL A 69 -5.85 -17.38 -2.51
C VAL A 69 -4.60 -17.55 -3.36
N SER A 70 -3.87 -16.46 -3.62
CA SER A 70 -2.72 -16.44 -4.53
C SER A 70 -1.59 -17.36 -4.09
N GLU A 71 -1.39 -17.55 -2.78
CA GLU A 71 -0.37 -18.44 -2.25
C GLU A 71 -0.54 -19.90 -2.72
N LYS A 72 -1.79 -20.33 -2.92
CA LYS A 72 -2.12 -21.69 -3.40
C LYS A 72 -1.69 -21.90 -4.86
N TYR A 73 -1.53 -20.82 -5.62
CA TYR A 73 -1.22 -20.86 -7.05
C TYR A 73 0.22 -20.43 -7.35
N TRP A 74 0.78 -19.52 -6.57
CA TRP A 74 2.07 -18.89 -6.82
C TRP A 74 3.16 -19.26 -5.81
N GLY A 75 2.83 -20.04 -4.78
CA GLY A 75 3.72 -20.38 -3.68
C GLY A 75 3.55 -19.44 -2.48
N ALA A 76 4.19 -19.78 -1.36
CA ALA A 76 4.16 -18.91 -0.18
C ALA A 76 4.80 -17.55 -0.48
N ASP A 77 4.16 -16.49 -0.01
CA ASP A 77 4.61 -15.10 -0.14
C ASP A 77 5.16 -14.73 -1.54
N PRO A 78 4.31 -14.73 -2.58
CA PRO A 78 4.75 -14.51 -3.94
C PRO A 78 5.15 -13.04 -4.14
N SER A 79 6.36 -12.78 -4.64
CA SER A 79 6.86 -11.41 -4.93
C SER A 79 6.01 -10.58 -5.89
N ARG A 80 5.04 -11.19 -6.57
CA ARG A 80 4.09 -10.52 -7.46
C ARG A 80 2.82 -10.05 -6.75
N VAL A 81 2.62 -10.42 -5.50
CA VAL A 81 1.56 -9.86 -4.65
C VAL A 81 2.08 -8.51 -4.20
N VAL A 82 1.41 -7.44 -4.62
CA VAL A 82 1.83 -6.05 -4.37
C VAL A 82 0.64 -5.17 -3.98
N ILE A 83 -0.46 -5.79 -3.55
CA ILE A 83 -1.66 -5.07 -3.12
C ILE A 83 -1.54 -4.54 -1.69
N ASP A 84 -0.80 -5.25 -0.85
CA ASP A 84 -0.20 -4.81 0.40
C ASP A 84 0.54 -3.48 0.23
N GLU A 85 1.43 -3.41 -0.76
CA GLU A 85 2.25 -2.24 -1.08
C GLU A 85 1.40 -1.03 -1.49
N MET A 86 0.32 -1.27 -2.25
CA MET A 86 -0.64 -0.23 -2.62
C MET A 86 -1.39 0.30 -1.40
N VAL A 87 -1.88 -0.59 -0.54
CA VAL A 87 -2.61 -0.23 0.69
C VAL A 87 -1.71 0.54 1.65
N GLY A 88 -0.49 0.05 1.90
CA GLY A 88 0.49 0.73 2.76
C GLY A 88 0.82 2.14 2.25
N THR A 89 1.00 2.31 0.94
CA THR A 89 1.21 3.62 0.31
C THR A 89 0.01 4.55 0.52
N TRP A 90 -1.23 4.09 0.28
CA TRP A 90 -2.42 4.91 0.48
C TRP A 90 -2.63 5.30 1.95
N ILE A 91 -2.29 4.44 2.90
CA ILE A 91 -2.32 4.78 4.33
C ILE A 91 -1.37 5.95 4.59
N ALA A 92 -0.12 5.89 4.13
CA ALA A 92 0.82 7.00 4.32
C ALA A 92 0.30 8.31 3.69
N LEU A 93 -0.35 8.21 2.52
CA LEU A 93 -0.90 9.37 1.79
C LEU A 93 -2.09 10.05 2.46
N LEU A 94 -2.81 9.39 3.38
CA LEU A 94 -3.86 10.04 4.18
C LEU A 94 -3.31 11.23 4.99
N ALA A 95 -2.02 11.20 5.35
CA ALA A 95 -1.37 12.28 6.09
C ALA A 95 -1.00 13.51 5.23
N VAL A 96 -1.19 13.48 3.92
CA VAL A 96 -0.89 14.62 3.04
C VAL A 96 -1.87 15.78 3.33
N PRO A 97 -1.39 17.04 3.50
CA PRO A 97 -2.23 18.20 3.79
C PRO A 97 -2.99 18.73 2.56
N ALA A 98 -3.94 19.63 2.81
CA ALA A 98 -4.77 20.29 1.79
C ALA A 98 -4.04 21.38 0.97
N HIS A 99 -2.82 21.76 1.34
CA HIS A 99 -1.99 22.69 0.56
C HIS A 99 -0.55 22.18 0.54
N GLY A 100 0.17 22.39 -0.57
CA GLY A 100 1.59 22.00 -0.68
C GLY A 100 1.84 20.49 -0.85
N HIS A 101 0.89 19.77 -1.45
CA HIS A 101 0.80 18.30 -1.44
C HIS A 101 2.00 17.55 -2.05
N TRP A 102 2.69 18.14 -3.02
CA TRP A 102 3.70 17.43 -3.82
C TRP A 102 4.86 16.89 -2.99
N GLY A 103 5.43 17.71 -2.11
CA GLY A 103 6.51 17.28 -1.22
C GLY A 103 6.06 16.20 -0.24
N TYR A 104 4.86 16.36 0.32
CA TYR A 104 4.26 15.39 1.24
C TYR A 104 3.89 14.07 0.57
N MET A 105 3.45 14.10 -0.69
CA MET A 105 3.13 12.91 -1.48
C MET A 105 4.38 12.07 -1.73
N VAL A 106 5.46 12.72 -2.19
CA VAL A 106 6.76 12.04 -2.38
C VAL A 106 7.31 11.56 -1.04
N ALA A 107 7.22 12.35 0.01
CA ALA A 107 7.63 11.95 1.35
C ALA A 107 6.84 10.73 1.87
N ALA A 108 5.52 10.68 1.64
CA ALA A 108 4.68 9.55 2.01
C ALA A 108 5.12 8.25 1.33
N PHE A 109 5.36 8.31 0.02
CA PHE A 109 5.88 7.18 -0.74
C PHE A 109 7.26 6.72 -0.22
N LEU A 110 8.19 7.67 -0.02
CA LEU A 110 9.54 7.35 0.45
C LEU A 110 9.55 6.80 1.89
N LEU A 111 8.75 7.38 2.79
CA LEU A 111 8.64 6.92 4.17
C LEU A 111 7.99 5.55 4.26
N PHE A 112 6.92 5.32 3.50
CA PHE A 112 6.32 4.00 3.39
C PHE A 112 7.36 2.96 2.95
N ARG A 113 8.06 3.21 1.83
CA ARG A 113 9.10 2.30 1.34
C ARG A 113 10.24 2.10 2.33
N PHE A 114 10.65 3.15 3.03
CA PHE A 114 11.66 3.06 4.07
C PHE A 114 11.23 2.10 5.20
N PHE A 115 9.99 2.23 5.69
CA PHE A 115 9.48 1.36 6.75
C PHE A 115 9.22 -0.07 6.28
N ASP A 116 8.67 -0.24 5.08
CA ASP A 116 8.43 -1.55 4.49
C ASP A 116 9.75 -2.32 4.24
N ILE A 117 10.79 -1.67 3.71
CA ILE A 117 12.07 -2.35 3.45
C ILE A 117 12.81 -2.70 4.75
N LEU A 118 12.82 -1.78 5.72
CA LEU A 118 13.59 -2.00 6.96
C LEU A 118 12.84 -2.83 8.00
N LYS A 119 11.50 -2.75 7.99
CA LYS A 119 10.58 -3.38 8.95
C LYS A 119 10.93 -3.14 10.42
N PRO A 120 11.18 -1.88 10.87
CA PRO A 120 11.55 -1.60 12.25
C PRO A 120 10.35 -1.72 13.21
N LEU A 121 10.63 -1.60 14.52
CA LEU A 121 9.62 -1.41 15.58
C LEU A 121 8.44 -2.39 15.52
N GLY A 122 8.69 -3.66 15.25
CA GLY A 122 7.66 -4.71 15.27
C GLY A 122 6.98 -5.00 13.95
N ILE A 123 7.25 -4.26 12.86
CA ILE A 123 6.74 -4.59 11.51
C ILE A 123 7.10 -6.02 11.13
N ARG A 124 8.36 -6.43 11.33
CA ARG A 124 8.79 -7.82 11.06
C ARG A 124 8.08 -8.89 11.89
N LYS A 125 7.44 -8.54 13.01
CA LYS A 125 6.65 -9.49 13.80
C LYS A 125 5.29 -9.76 13.16
N MET A 126 4.79 -8.86 12.30
CA MET A 126 3.50 -9.01 11.61
C MET A 126 3.55 -10.12 10.56
N GLU A 127 4.71 -10.38 9.95
CA GLU A 127 4.94 -11.52 9.04
C GLU A 127 4.65 -12.90 9.68
N ARG A 128 4.49 -12.97 11.01
CA ARG A 128 4.12 -14.21 11.71
C ARG A 128 2.65 -14.60 11.53
N PHE A 129 1.79 -13.66 11.12
CA PHE A 129 0.41 -13.98 10.78
C PHE A 129 0.39 -14.88 9.54
N ARG A 130 -0.61 -15.76 9.45
CA ARG A 130 -0.68 -16.74 8.37
C ARG A 130 -1.53 -16.23 7.22
N GLY A 131 -1.13 -16.63 6.02
CA GLY A 131 -1.87 -16.36 4.80
C GLY A 131 -1.83 -14.88 4.40
N GLY A 132 -2.86 -14.43 3.70
CA GLY A 132 -2.99 -13.03 3.29
C GLY A 132 -3.05 -12.01 4.43
N TYR A 133 -3.29 -12.42 5.68
CA TYR A 133 -3.13 -11.51 6.82
C TYR A 133 -1.67 -11.16 7.10
N GLY A 134 -0.76 -12.13 6.97
CA GLY A 134 0.68 -11.90 7.14
C GLY A 134 1.20 -10.94 6.09
N ILE A 135 0.85 -11.21 4.82
CA ILE A 135 1.27 -10.42 3.65
C ILE A 135 0.80 -8.97 3.74
N MET A 136 -0.41 -8.71 4.25
CA MET A 136 -0.94 -7.34 4.29
C MET A 136 -0.49 -6.55 5.52
N ALA A 137 -0.19 -7.22 6.64
CA ALA A 137 -0.17 -6.56 7.95
C ALA A 137 1.10 -5.76 8.23
N ASP A 138 2.25 -6.20 7.74
CA ASP A 138 3.52 -5.47 7.82
C ASP A 138 3.52 -4.21 6.94
N ASP A 139 2.99 -4.27 5.73
CA ASP A 139 2.82 -3.09 4.86
C ASP A 139 1.81 -2.09 5.40
N ILE A 140 0.69 -2.57 5.95
CA ILE A 140 -0.28 -1.71 6.64
C ILE A 140 0.40 -0.98 7.80
N LEU A 141 1.17 -1.70 8.63
CA LEU A 141 1.86 -1.07 9.76
C LEU A 141 2.97 -0.10 9.29
N SER A 142 3.65 -0.42 8.20
CA SER A 142 4.63 0.47 7.55
C SER A 142 3.97 1.76 7.04
N GLY A 143 2.79 1.65 6.43
CA GLY A 143 1.96 2.79 6.03
C GLY A 143 1.52 3.64 7.21
N ILE A 144 1.10 3.02 8.32
CA ILE A 144 0.74 3.72 9.56
C ILE A 144 1.94 4.49 10.13
N TYR A 145 3.14 3.91 10.11
CA TYR A 145 4.35 4.61 10.56
C TYR A 145 4.67 5.81 9.68
N GLY A 146 4.56 5.68 8.36
CA GLY A 146 4.68 6.79 7.42
C GLY A 146 3.68 7.91 7.71
N LEU A 147 2.41 7.55 7.90
CA LEU A 147 1.32 8.46 8.27
C LEU A 147 1.65 9.23 9.57
N ILE A 148 2.10 8.53 10.62
CA ILE A 148 2.40 9.13 11.92
C ILE A 148 3.54 10.14 11.79
N VAL A 149 4.62 9.78 11.09
CA VAL A 149 5.77 10.66 10.88
C VAL A 149 5.36 11.94 10.16
N ILE A 150 4.54 11.84 9.12
CA ILE A 150 4.08 13.01 8.37
C ILE A 150 3.17 13.88 9.22
N TYR A 151 2.21 13.31 9.95
CA TYR A 151 1.36 14.10 10.85
C TYR A 151 2.17 14.78 11.96
N PHE A 152 3.15 14.09 12.52
CA PHE A 152 4.02 14.66 13.55
C PHE A 152 4.85 15.82 12.98
N TYR A 153 5.44 15.65 11.80
CA TYR A 153 6.15 16.73 11.12
C TYR A 153 5.24 17.93 10.86
N ARG A 154 4.03 17.70 10.32
CA ARG A 154 3.02 18.76 10.12
C ARG A 154 2.74 19.49 11.43
N TRP A 155 2.47 18.77 12.50
CA TRP A 155 2.18 19.36 13.81
C TRP A 155 3.30 20.26 14.35
N ILE A 156 4.58 19.96 14.04
CA ILE A 156 5.72 20.80 14.44
C ILE A 156 5.83 22.07 13.59
N VAL A 157 5.51 22.00 12.30
CA VAL A 157 5.74 23.11 11.35
C VAL A 157 4.52 24.01 11.12
N THR A 158 3.36 23.67 11.68
CA THR A 158 2.13 24.48 11.61
C THR A 158 1.86 25.16 12.94
#